data_AF-A0A0R2C453-F1
#
_entry.id   AF-A0A0R2C453-F1
#
_cell.length_a   1.000
_cell.length_b   1.000
_cell.length_c   1.000
_cell.angle_alpha   90.00
_cell.angle_beta   90.00
_cell.angle_gamma   90.00
#
_symmetry.space_group_name_H-M   'P 1'
#
loop_
_entity.id
_entity.type
_entity.pdbx_description
1 polymer ?
#
loop_
_entity_poly.entity_id
_entity_poly.type
_entity_poly.pdbx_seq_one_letter_code
_entity_poly.pdbx_strand_id
1 'polypeptide(L)'
;MKAEIYIVSHKPVKTPHDKMYLPVQVGISSENFKGFCRDNTGDNISNKNPNYCELTAQYWAWKNRRADVKGLVHYRRYFSNGKSNFFKSYEGKFADIMTSATLQKFLEKAPLILPKKRNYFIETSWSHYEHVHHIKDLQLTRQIIAEKFPDYLPSFDKMLQKKAVHMFNMLIARADIFDKYTQWLFQILPEVEKRADISDYTPYEKRIYGFLGEILLDVWVDKNQIPYVEVPVMFMGNQHWVKKVAGFLYRKFKK
;
A
#
# COMPACT_ATOMS: atom_id res chain seq x y z
N MET A 1 15.80 -18.42 -4.99
CA MET A 1 14.61 -17.65 -4.57
C MET A 1 14.18 -16.76 -5.73
N LYS A 2 12.96 -16.92 -6.23
CA LYS A 2 12.35 -16.08 -7.25
C LYS A 2 11.52 -14.97 -6.58
N ALA A 3 11.95 -13.72 -6.70
CA ALA A 3 11.22 -12.56 -6.19
C ALA A 3 10.55 -11.79 -7.34
N GLU A 4 9.31 -11.36 -7.13
CA GLU A 4 8.57 -10.47 -8.02
C GLU A 4 8.01 -9.28 -7.22
N ILE A 5 8.55 -8.08 -7.48
CA ILE A 5 8.10 -6.82 -6.90
C ILE A 5 7.38 -6.03 -7.99
N TYR A 6 6.07 -5.87 -7.85
CA TYR A 6 5.21 -5.25 -8.82
C TYR A 6 5.26 -3.73 -8.70
N ILE A 7 5.72 -3.06 -9.76
CA ILE A 7 5.70 -1.60 -9.85
C ILE A 7 4.35 -1.18 -10.40
N VAL A 8 3.47 -0.75 -9.51
CA VAL A 8 2.11 -0.31 -9.85
C VAL A 8 2.17 1.05 -10.53
N SER A 9 1.73 1.12 -11.78
CA SER A 9 1.76 2.35 -12.58
C SER A 9 0.52 2.52 -13.45
N HIS A 10 0.10 3.78 -13.64
CA HIS A 10 -0.91 4.19 -14.62
C HIS A 10 -0.29 4.95 -15.80
N LYS A 11 1.05 5.00 -15.87
CA LYS A 11 1.81 5.62 -16.98
C LYS A 11 3.14 4.91 -17.23
N PRO A 12 3.78 5.08 -18.39
CA PRO A 12 5.13 4.56 -18.63
C PRO A 12 6.12 5.13 -17.61
N VAL A 13 7.01 4.28 -17.10
CA VAL A 13 8.07 4.68 -16.17
C VAL A 13 9.36 3.93 -16.41
N LYS A 14 10.48 4.56 -16.03
CA LYS A 14 11.78 3.91 -15.94
C LYS A 14 11.72 2.84 -14.85
N THR A 15 12.07 1.61 -15.20
CA THR A 15 12.13 0.48 -14.28
C THR A 15 13.55 0.31 -13.73
N PRO A 16 13.72 -0.10 -12.46
CA PRO A 16 15.02 -0.43 -11.90
C PRO A 16 15.71 -1.54 -12.72
N HIS A 17 17.04 -1.60 -12.65
CA HIS A 17 17.83 -2.59 -13.39
C HIS A 17 17.66 -4.02 -12.87
N ASP A 18 17.33 -4.18 -11.59
CA ASP A 18 17.15 -5.49 -10.97
C ASP A 18 15.90 -6.19 -11.54
N LYS A 19 16.08 -7.43 -12.02
CA LYS A 19 15.03 -8.20 -12.71
C LYS A 19 13.87 -8.60 -11.80
N MET A 20 14.01 -8.48 -10.47
CA MET A 20 12.89 -8.72 -9.55
C MET A 20 11.76 -7.71 -9.72
N TYR A 21 12.03 -6.52 -10.28
CA TYR A 21 11.01 -5.50 -10.49
C TYR A 21 10.23 -5.75 -11.76
N LEU A 22 8.93 -6.04 -11.60
CA LEU A 22 8.00 -6.27 -12.68
C LEU A 22 7.05 -5.07 -12.81
N PRO A 23 7.13 -4.26 -13.88
CA PRO A 23 6.17 -3.19 -14.08
C PRO A 23 4.78 -3.73 -14.38
N VAL A 24 3.77 -3.24 -13.66
CA VAL A 24 2.35 -3.59 -13.83
C VAL A 24 1.56 -2.34 -14.13
N GLN A 25 0.97 -2.28 -15.31
CA GLN A 25 0.04 -1.24 -15.70
C GLN A 25 -1.35 -1.59 -15.17
N VAL A 26 -1.90 -0.67 -14.37
CA VAL A 26 -3.22 -0.82 -13.75
C VAL A 26 -4.35 -0.16 -14.51
N GLY A 27 -5.56 -0.65 -14.28
CA GLY A 27 -6.80 -0.10 -14.83
C GLY A 27 -7.07 -0.52 -16.28
N ILE A 28 -8.23 -0.06 -16.77
CA ILE A 28 -8.86 -0.54 -18.02
C ILE A 28 -8.48 0.26 -19.27
N SER A 29 -7.37 1.00 -19.25
CA SER A 29 -6.90 1.70 -20.45
C SER A 29 -6.75 0.74 -21.64
N SER A 30 -7.18 1.17 -22.83
CA SER A 30 -6.97 0.42 -24.07
C SER A 30 -5.50 0.42 -24.52
N GLU A 31 -4.72 1.41 -24.08
CA GLU A 31 -3.28 1.46 -24.33
C GLU A 31 -2.55 0.41 -23.48
N ASN A 32 -1.57 -0.28 -24.08
CA ASN A 32 -0.68 -1.19 -23.37
C ASN A 32 0.75 -0.66 -23.41
N PHE A 33 1.34 -0.38 -22.25
CA PHE A 33 2.72 0.09 -22.17
C PHE A 33 3.70 -1.03 -22.50
N LYS A 34 4.64 -0.77 -23.41
CA LYS A 34 5.65 -1.75 -23.80
C LYS A 34 6.45 -2.22 -22.58
N GLY A 35 6.50 -3.54 -22.39
CA GLY A 35 7.25 -4.18 -21.30
C GLY A 35 6.51 -4.23 -19.96
N PHE A 36 5.25 -3.77 -19.88
CA PHE A 36 4.43 -3.83 -18.67
C PHE A 36 3.50 -5.04 -18.73
N CYS A 37 3.35 -5.72 -17.59
CA CYS A 37 2.21 -6.62 -17.40
C CYS A 37 0.92 -5.80 -17.23
N ARG A 38 -0.23 -6.41 -17.51
CA ARG A 38 -1.53 -5.77 -17.31
C ARG A 38 -2.31 -6.46 -16.19
N ASP A 39 -2.80 -5.66 -15.25
CA ASP A 39 -3.65 -6.16 -14.16
C ASP A 39 -5.06 -6.55 -14.62
N ASN A 40 -5.42 -6.36 -15.90
CA ASN A 40 -6.71 -6.70 -16.49
C ASN A 40 -6.71 -8.08 -17.20
N THR A 41 -5.74 -8.93 -16.88
CA THR A 41 -5.58 -10.28 -17.48
C THR A 41 -5.84 -11.36 -16.43
N GLY A 42 -6.30 -12.55 -16.85
CA GLY A 42 -6.61 -13.64 -15.91
C GLY A 42 -7.71 -13.27 -14.91
N ASP A 43 -7.64 -13.82 -13.70
CA ASP A 43 -8.55 -13.45 -12.61
C ASP A 43 -8.16 -12.06 -12.06
N ASN A 44 -9.06 -11.08 -12.20
CA ASN A 44 -8.74 -9.69 -11.93
C ASN A 44 -9.95 -8.84 -11.53
N ILE A 45 -9.63 -7.65 -11.00
CA ILE A 45 -10.58 -6.59 -10.64
C ILE A 45 -10.14 -5.23 -11.20
N SER A 46 -9.50 -5.21 -12.37
CA SER A 46 -8.89 -4.00 -12.94
C SER A 46 -9.90 -2.87 -13.21
N ASN A 47 -11.15 -3.23 -13.52
CA ASN A 47 -12.27 -2.28 -13.64
C ASN A 47 -12.54 -1.50 -12.34
N LYS A 48 -12.14 -2.02 -11.18
CA LYS A 48 -12.28 -1.38 -9.87
C LYS A 48 -11.09 -0.46 -9.50
N ASN A 49 -10.11 -0.31 -10.38
CA ASN A 49 -8.93 0.52 -10.12
C ASN A 49 -9.23 1.98 -9.71
N PRO A 50 -10.28 2.66 -10.22
CA PRO A 50 -10.64 4.00 -9.74
C PRO A 50 -10.88 4.08 -8.22
N ASN A 51 -11.31 2.97 -7.60
CA ASN A 51 -11.64 2.92 -6.17
C ASN A 51 -10.62 2.11 -5.35
N TYR A 52 -10.12 1.01 -5.89
CA TYR A 52 -9.17 0.10 -5.23
C TYR A 52 -7.70 0.50 -5.42
N CYS A 53 -7.41 1.40 -6.37
CA CYS A 53 -6.06 1.88 -6.64
C CYS A 53 -5.08 0.72 -6.86
N GLU A 54 -3.89 0.78 -6.24
CA GLU A 54 -2.86 -0.26 -6.31
C GLU A 54 -3.29 -1.66 -5.87
N LEU A 55 -4.38 -1.78 -5.11
CA LEU A 55 -4.87 -3.09 -4.67
C LEU A 55 -5.35 -3.96 -5.83
N THR A 56 -5.70 -3.39 -6.99
CA THR A 56 -6.02 -4.20 -8.19
C THR A 56 -4.81 -4.99 -8.68
N ALA A 57 -3.61 -4.40 -8.62
CA ALA A 57 -2.36 -5.10 -8.93
C ALA A 57 -2.02 -6.13 -7.85
N GLN A 58 -2.29 -5.84 -6.57
CA GLN A 58 -2.10 -6.81 -5.48
C GLN A 58 -3.00 -8.04 -5.65
N TYR A 59 -4.29 -7.84 -5.94
CA TYR A 59 -5.23 -8.92 -6.25
C TYR A 59 -4.77 -9.74 -7.45
N TRP A 60 -4.43 -9.06 -8.55
CA TRP A 60 -3.96 -9.72 -9.77
C TRP A 60 -2.70 -10.54 -9.52
N ALA A 61 -1.75 -10.01 -8.75
CA ALA A 61 -0.54 -10.73 -8.38
C ALA A 61 -0.82 -11.98 -7.54
N TRP A 62 -1.73 -11.87 -6.56
CA TRP A 62 -2.15 -13.01 -5.75
C TRP A 62 -2.73 -14.14 -6.61
N LYS A 63 -3.59 -13.81 -7.58
CA LYS A 63 -4.28 -14.81 -8.41
C LYS A 63 -3.42 -15.39 -9.53
N ASN A 64 -2.56 -14.57 -10.14
CA ASN A 64 -1.95 -14.90 -11.43
C ASN A 64 -0.44 -15.14 -11.37
N ARG A 65 0.23 -14.84 -10.25
CA ARG A 65 1.69 -14.88 -10.17
C ARG A 65 2.22 -15.92 -9.18
N ARG A 66 3.22 -16.67 -9.63
CA ARG A 66 3.95 -17.66 -8.84
C ARG A 66 5.39 -17.20 -8.63
N ALA A 67 5.71 -16.84 -7.39
CA ALA A 67 7.03 -16.41 -6.93
C ALA A 67 7.19 -16.84 -5.46
N ASP A 68 8.43 -16.94 -4.97
CA ASP A 68 8.73 -17.24 -3.56
C ASP A 68 8.52 -16.00 -2.68
N VAL A 69 8.72 -14.82 -3.26
CA VAL A 69 8.58 -13.50 -2.65
C VAL A 69 7.77 -12.63 -3.57
N LYS A 70 6.76 -11.95 -3.02
CA LYS A 70 5.87 -11.04 -3.73
C LYS A 70 5.92 -9.67 -3.05
N GLY A 71 5.88 -8.60 -3.82
CA GLY A 71 5.86 -7.25 -3.25
C GLY A 71 5.15 -6.23 -4.12
N LEU A 72 4.67 -5.16 -3.51
CA LEU A 72 3.99 -4.06 -4.15
C LEU A 72 4.75 -2.76 -3.89
N VAL A 73 5.10 -2.05 -4.96
CA VAL A 73 5.67 -0.70 -4.88
C VAL A 73 4.95 0.22 -5.85
N HIS A 74 5.10 1.52 -5.66
CA HIS A 74 4.51 2.51 -6.56
C HIS A 74 5.52 2.93 -7.62
N TYR A 75 5.03 3.34 -8.79
CA TYR A 75 5.86 3.87 -9.88
C TYR A 75 6.83 5.01 -9.49
N ARG A 76 6.53 5.72 -8.38
CA ARG A 76 7.31 6.84 -7.85
C ARG A 76 7.79 6.66 -6.40
N ARG A 77 7.61 5.47 -5.81
CA ARG A 77 8.04 5.17 -4.43
C ARG A 77 8.59 3.75 -4.36
N TYR A 78 9.86 3.63 -3.98
CA TYR A 78 10.58 2.36 -3.92
C TYR A 78 11.23 2.19 -2.57
N PHE A 79 11.38 0.96 -2.10
CA PHE A 79 12.23 0.70 -0.94
C PHE A 79 13.69 0.99 -1.26
N SER A 80 14.41 1.59 -0.32
CA SER A 80 15.84 1.86 -0.47
C SER A 80 16.69 0.63 -0.20
N ASN A 81 17.97 0.72 -0.55
CA ASN A 81 18.97 -0.28 -0.23
C ASN A 81 19.40 -0.26 1.26
N GLY A 82 18.49 0.14 2.17
CA GLY A 82 18.66 0.13 3.63
C GLY A 82 18.96 1.49 4.28
N LYS A 83 19.24 2.54 3.50
CA LYS A 83 19.51 3.90 4.01
C LYS A 83 18.49 4.92 3.53
N SER A 84 18.29 5.99 4.29
CA SER A 84 17.48 7.12 3.80
C SER A 84 18.32 8.03 2.92
N ASN A 85 17.77 8.47 1.79
CA ASN A 85 18.49 9.24 0.78
C ASN A 85 17.73 10.52 0.38
N PHE A 86 17.33 11.33 1.36
CA PHE A 86 16.52 12.52 1.11
C PHE A 86 17.22 13.53 0.18
N PHE A 87 18.53 13.73 0.36
CA PHE A 87 19.34 14.74 -0.34
C PHE A 87 19.94 14.28 -1.68
N LYS A 88 19.79 13.01 -2.06
CA LYS A 88 20.29 12.52 -3.35
C LYS A 88 19.47 13.08 -4.51
N SER A 89 20.13 13.26 -5.66
CA SER A 89 19.49 13.53 -6.96
C SER A 89 18.52 12.40 -7.35
N TYR A 90 17.72 12.62 -8.39
CA TYR A 90 16.82 11.57 -8.91
C TYR A 90 17.61 10.31 -9.28
N GLU A 91 18.71 10.46 -10.00
CA GLU A 91 19.59 9.39 -10.45
C GLU A 91 20.24 8.66 -9.26
N GLY A 92 20.69 9.43 -8.26
CA GLY A 92 21.26 8.87 -7.04
C GLY A 92 20.24 8.11 -6.19
N LYS A 93 18.97 8.53 -6.17
CA LYS A 93 17.87 7.77 -5.55
C LYS A 93 17.53 6.53 -6.36
N PHE A 94 17.48 6.64 -7.67
CA PHE A 94 17.16 5.53 -8.57
C PHE A 94 18.21 4.42 -8.50
N ALA A 95 19.49 4.78 -8.41
CA ALA A 95 20.60 3.84 -8.24
C ALA A 95 20.61 3.16 -6.86
N ASP A 96 19.93 3.72 -5.86
CA ASP A 96 19.86 3.19 -4.49
C ASP A 96 18.57 2.39 -4.22
N ILE A 97 17.82 2.03 -5.26
CA ILE A 97 16.63 1.18 -5.13
C ILE A 97 17.08 -0.19 -4.63
N MET A 98 16.31 -0.78 -3.70
CA MET A 98 16.61 -2.08 -3.11
C MET A 98 16.92 -3.10 -4.21
N THR A 99 18.03 -3.83 -4.05
CA THR A 99 18.45 -4.93 -4.92
C THR A 99 18.03 -6.29 -4.37
N SER A 100 18.05 -7.33 -5.20
CA SER A 100 17.78 -8.72 -4.81
C SER A 100 18.68 -9.19 -3.67
N ALA A 101 19.96 -8.79 -3.68
CA ALA A 101 20.92 -9.13 -2.61
C ALA A 101 20.53 -8.50 -1.26
N THR A 102 20.04 -7.26 -1.26
CA THR A 102 19.59 -6.58 -0.04
C THR A 102 18.23 -7.08 0.41
N LEU A 103 17.32 -7.38 -0.53
CA LEU A 103 16.04 -8.03 -0.24
C LEU A 103 16.27 -9.32 0.55
N GLN A 104 17.18 -10.18 0.08
CA GLN A 104 17.50 -11.44 0.76
C GLN A 104 17.95 -11.22 2.21
N LYS A 105 18.87 -10.27 2.45
CA LYS A 105 19.34 -9.92 3.81
C LYS A 105 18.23 -9.44 4.74
N PHE A 106 17.22 -8.76 4.21
CA PHE A 106 16.07 -8.33 5.01
C PHE A 106 15.12 -9.49 5.30
N LEU A 107 14.89 -10.38 4.32
CA LEU A 107 14.02 -11.53 4.47
C LEU A 107 14.60 -12.63 5.38
N GLU A 108 15.91 -12.67 5.56
CA GLU A 108 16.57 -13.49 6.59
C GLU A 108 16.17 -13.06 8.02
N LYS A 109 15.81 -11.79 8.22
CA LYS A 109 15.43 -11.25 9.54
C LYS A 109 13.94 -11.37 9.83
N ALA A 110 13.10 -11.22 8.79
CA ALA A 110 11.65 -11.28 8.94
C ALA A 110 10.98 -11.64 7.60
N PRO A 111 9.83 -12.32 7.60
CA PRO A 111 9.14 -12.71 6.38
C PRO A 111 8.42 -11.56 5.66
N LEU A 112 8.35 -10.37 6.27
CA LEU A 112 7.65 -9.19 5.78
C LEU A 112 8.54 -7.94 5.88
N ILE A 113 8.54 -7.14 4.83
CA ILE A 113 9.19 -5.83 4.74
C ILE A 113 8.11 -4.78 4.55
N LEU A 114 8.11 -3.78 5.44
CA LEU A 114 7.20 -2.65 5.40
C LEU A 114 7.97 -1.34 5.30
N PRO A 115 7.31 -0.25 4.87
CA PRO A 115 7.88 1.10 4.97
C PRO A 115 8.24 1.43 6.42
N LYS A 116 9.13 2.39 6.63
CA LYS A 116 9.20 3.03 7.96
C LYS A 116 7.86 3.68 8.30
N LYS A 117 7.40 3.49 9.55
CA LYS A 117 6.16 4.10 10.01
C LYS A 117 6.20 5.62 9.90
N ARG A 118 5.05 6.18 9.54
CA ARG A 118 4.82 7.63 9.60
C ARG A 118 4.24 7.97 10.97
N ASN A 119 4.88 8.89 11.67
CA ASN A 119 4.35 9.45 12.91
C ASN A 119 3.41 10.62 12.59
N TYR A 120 2.18 10.53 13.07
CA TYR A 120 1.20 11.62 13.03
C TYR A 120 1.40 12.62 14.17
N PHE A 121 2.20 12.28 15.19
CA PHE A 121 2.58 13.06 16.38
C PHE A 121 1.41 13.46 17.31
N ILE A 122 0.33 14.01 16.75
CA ILE A 122 -0.82 14.56 17.49
C ILE A 122 -2.13 13.82 17.21
N GLU A 123 -2.23 13.05 16.13
CA GLU A 123 -3.44 12.32 15.72
C GLU A 123 -3.25 10.81 15.90
N THR A 124 -4.33 10.11 16.24
CA THR A 124 -4.40 8.64 16.08
C THR A 124 -4.73 8.32 14.64
N SER A 125 -4.53 7.07 14.21
CA SER A 125 -4.96 6.64 12.87
C SER A 125 -6.46 6.86 12.67
N TRP A 126 -7.27 6.70 13.72
CA TRP A 126 -8.69 7.02 13.71
C TRP A 126 -8.95 8.49 13.42
N SER A 127 -8.42 9.40 14.26
CA SER A 127 -8.67 10.84 14.10
C SER A 127 -8.07 11.38 12.80
N HIS A 128 -6.92 10.83 12.37
CA HIS A 128 -6.34 11.20 11.09
C HIS A 128 -7.28 10.84 9.92
N TYR A 129 -7.84 9.63 9.93
CA TYR A 129 -8.79 9.21 8.89
C TYR A 129 -10.04 10.11 8.91
N GLU A 130 -10.61 10.40 10.07
CA GLU A 130 -11.74 11.31 10.23
C GLU A 130 -11.49 12.70 9.64
N HIS A 131 -10.26 13.22 9.78
CA HIS A 131 -9.92 14.54 9.26
C HIS A 131 -9.68 14.59 7.75
N VAL A 132 -9.35 13.47 7.10
CA VAL A 132 -8.95 13.45 5.68
C VAL A 132 -9.84 12.59 4.78
N HIS A 133 -10.77 11.84 5.37
CA HIS A 133 -11.69 10.91 4.73
C HIS A 133 -13.05 10.87 5.45
N HIS A 134 -14.05 10.23 4.84
CA HIS A 134 -15.37 10.09 5.44
C HIS A 134 -15.37 9.02 6.52
N ILE A 135 -15.49 9.43 7.78
CA ILE A 135 -15.37 8.52 8.94
C ILE A 135 -16.38 7.36 8.93
N LYS A 136 -17.55 7.56 8.29
CA LYS A 136 -18.57 6.52 8.11
C LYS A 136 -18.01 5.25 7.43
N ASP A 137 -17.02 5.40 6.55
CA ASP A 137 -16.42 4.27 5.82
C ASP A 137 -15.58 3.39 6.76
N LEU A 138 -14.87 4.02 7.70
CA LEU A 138 -14.08 3.31 8.70
C LEU A 138 -14.96 2.68 9.79
N GLN A 139 -16.04 3.36 10.19
CA GLN A 139 -17.06 2.82 11.08
C GLN A 139 -17.74 1.59 10.47
N LEU A 140 -18.12 1.66 9.19
CA LEU A 140 -18.65 0.52 8.44
C LEU A 140 -17.65 -0.63 8.36
N THR A 141 -16.37 -0.33 8.13
CA THR A 141 -15.30 -1.35 8.11
C THR A 141 -15.17 -2.03 9.47
N ARG A 142 -15.21 -1.26 10.57
CA ARG A 142 -15.21 -1.80 11.94
C ARG A 142 -16.41 -2.70 12.20
N GLN A 143 -17.60 -2.29 11.75
CA GLN A 143 -18.83 -3.08 11.86
C GLN A 143 -18.69 -4.42 11.12
N ILE A 144 -18.20 -4.41 9.87
CA ILE A 144 -17.97 -5.64 9.09
C ILE A 144 -16.97 -6.56 9.80
N ILE A 145 -15.90 -6.01 10.38
CA ILE A 145 -14.95 -6.80 11.16
C ILE A 145 -15.63 -7.40 12.39
N ALA A 146 -16.43 -6.64 13.14
CA ALA A 146 -17.16 -7.18 14.28
C ALA A 146 -18.14 -8.31 13.90
N GLU A 147 -18.79 -8.20 12.75
CA GLU A 147 -19.74 -9.21 12.24
C GLU A 147 -19.05 -10.48 11.71
N LYS A 148 -17.97 -10.33 10.93
CA LYS A 148 -17.40 -11.42 10.13
C LYS A 148 -16.04 -11.91 10.61
N PHE A 149 -15.30 -11.06 11.30
CA PHE A 149 -13.95 -11.30 11.80
C PHE A 149 -13.81 -10.81 13.26
N PRO A 150 -14.70 -11.23 14.17
CA PRO A 150 -14.79 -10.66 15.51
C PRO A 150 -13.47 -10.77 16.29
N ASP A 151 -12.66 -11.78 15.97
CA ASP A 151 -11.35 -11.99 16.57
C ASP A 151 -10.28 -10.98 16.10
N TYR A 152 -10.49 -10.27 14.98
CA TYR A 152 -9.68 -9.14 14.52
C TYR A 152 -10.08 -7.81 15.19
N LEU A 153 -11.27 -7.71 15.78
CA LEU A 153 -11.79 -6.46 16.34
C LEU A 153 -10.85 -5.83 17.41
N PRO A 154 -10.25 -6.60 18.35
CA PRO A 154 -9.31 -6.02 19.31
C PRO A 154 -8.06 -5.41 18.65
N SER A 155 -7.51 -6.07 17.62
CA SER A 155 -6.37 -5.54 16.86
C SER A 155 -6.77 -4.33 16.01
N PHE A 156 -7.98 -4.33 15.46
CA PHE A 156 -8.53 -3.17 14.75
C PHE A 156 -8.56 -1.96 15.69
N ASP A 157 -9.26 -2.07 16.82
CA ASP A 157 -9.39 -0.97 17.79
C ASP A 157 -8.02 -0.50 18.31
N LYS A 158 -7.13 -1.45 18.65
CA LYS A 158 -5.77 -1.16 19.11
C LYS A 158 -4.96 -0.38 18.07
N MET A 159 -4.96 -0.81 16.81
CA MET A 159 -4.16 -0.20 15.76
C MET A 159 -4.68 1.16 15.36
N LEU A 160 -6.00 1.37 15.37
CA LEU A 160 -6.58 2.66 15.05
C LEU A 160 -6.29 3.74 16.12
N GLN A 161 -5.94 3.35 17.35
CA GLN A 161 -5.47 4.26 18.40
C GLN A 161 -3.97 4.60 18.29
N LYS A 162 -3.21 3.95 17.40
CA LYS A 162 -1.78 4.26 17.23
C LYS A 162 -1.58 5.57 16.49
N LYS A 163 -0.48 6.26 16.81
CA LYS A 163 -0.04 7.50 16.14
C LYS A 163 1.07 7.27 15.11
N ALA A 164 1.46 6.01 14.91
CA ALA A 164 2.52 5.59 14.01
C ALA A 164 2.00 4.44 13.15
N VAL A 165 1.92 4.66 11.84
CA VAL A 165 1.28 3.72 10.89
C VAL A 165 2.14 3.45 9.67
N HIS A 166 1.94 2.30 9.05
CA HIS A 166 2.48 2.01 7.73
C HIS A 166 1.60 2.62 6.65
N MET A 167 2.23 3.37 5.73
CA MET A 167 1.52 4.06 4.66
C MET A 167 1.72 3.35 3.31
N PHE A 168 0.89 3.70 2.33
CA PHE A 168 1.08 3.47 0.90
C PHE A 168 0.72 2.07 0.36
N ASN A 169 0.13 1.16 1.14
CA ASN A 169 -0.12 -0.22 0.68
C ASN A 169 1.14 -0.91 0.09
N MET A 170 2.33 -0.47 0.51
CA MET A 170 3.60 -1.01 0.04
C MET A 170 4.05 -2.09 1.00
N LEU A 171 4.38 -3.27 0.48
CA LEU A 171 4.97 -4.36 1.23
C LEU A 171 5.83 -5.23 0.32
N ILE A 172 6.79 -5.96 0.89
CA ILE A 172 7.44 -7.10 0.23
C ILE A 172 7.44 -8.25 1.23
N ALA A 173 6.94 -9.41 0.86
CA ALA A 173 6.82 -10.53 1.78
C ALA A 173 7.09 -11.86 1.09
N ARG A 174 7.38 -12.89 1.89
CA ARG A 174 7.24 -14.27 1.43
C ARG A 174 5.83 -14.48 0.85
N ALA A 175 5.73 -15.28 -0.20
CA ALA A 175 4.49 -15.44 -0.94
C ALA A 175 3.33 -15.94 -0.07
N ASP A 176 3.59 -16.83 0.89
CA ASP A 176 2.57 -17.32 1.81
C ASP A 176 1.98 -16.22 2.71
N ILE A 177 2.80 -15.25 3.14
CA ILE A 177 2.36 -14.08 3.91
C ILE A 177 1.61 -13.10 3.02
N PHE A 178 2.14 -12.78 1.85
CA PHE A 178 1.50 -11.89 0.88
C PHE A 178 0.10 -12.41 0.49
N ASP A 179 0.00 -13.70 0.18
CA ASP A 179 -1.22 -14.32 -0.31
C ASP A 179 -2.28 -14.43 0.81
N LYS A 180 -1.88 -14.78 2.04
CA LYS A 180 -2.79 -14.79 3.21
C LYS A 180 -3.32 -13.40 3.56
N TYR A 181 -2.44 -12.38 3.55
CA TYR A 181 -2.87 -10.99 3.78
C TYR A 181 -3.84 -10.54 2.69
N THR A 182 -3.50 -10.78 1.42
CA THR A 182 -4.33 -10.39 0.29
C THR A 182 -5.68 -11.09 0.34
N GLN A 183 -5.71 -12.40 0.62
CA GLN A 183 -6.96 -13.14 0.79
C GLN A 183 -7.86 -12.54 1.88
N TRP A 184 -7.31 -12.28 3.07
CA TRP A 184 -8.06 -11.67 4.18
C TRP A 184 -8.58 -10.27 3.83
N LEU A 185 -7.72 -9.42 3.25
CA LEU A 185 -8.09 -8.07 2.82
C LEU A 185 -9.27 -8.10 1.83
N PHE A 186 -9.24 -9.02 0.87
CA PHE A 186 -10.29 -9.19 -0.13
C PHE A 186 -11.51 -9.98 0.34
N GLN A 187 -11.56 -10.43 1.59
CA GLN A 187 -12.81 -10.83 2.24
C GLN A 187 -13.54 -9.66 2.91
N ILE A 188 -12.82 -8.59 3.26
CA ILE A 188 -13.38 -7.40 3.93
C ILE A 188 -13.80 -6.33 2.91
N LEU A 189 -12.89 -5.92 2.01
CA LEU A 189 -13.14 -4.78 1.13
C LEU A 189 -14.39 -4.96 0.25
N PRO A 190 -14.69 -6.13 -0.35
CA PRO A 190 -15.94 -6.31 -1.10
C PRO A 190 -17.20 -6.21 -0.23
N GLU A 191 -17.12 -6.49 1.06
CA GLU A 191 -18.25 -6.28 1.98
C GLU A 191 -18.47 -4.80 2.28
N VAL A 192 -17.39 -4.02 2.36
CA VAL A 192 -17.48 -2.55 2.43
C VAL A 192 -18.07 -2.02 1.12
N GLU A 193 -17.60 -2.50 -0.03
CA GLU A 193 -18.07 -2.10 -1.35
C GLU A 193 -19.58 -2.32 -1.55
N LYS A 194 -20.13 -3.41 -1.03
CA LYS A 194 -21.58 -3.69 -1.10
C LYS A 194 -22.44 -2.73 -0.27
N ARG A 195 -21.89 -2.12 0.78
CA ARG A 195 -22.65 -1.36 1.80
C ARG A 195 -22.35 0.13 1.80
N ALA A 196 -21.19 0.54 1.29
CA ALA A 196 -20.79 1.93 1.22
C ALA A 196 -21.43 2.61 0.00
N ASP A 197 -22.08 3.75 0.23
CA ASP A 197 -22.50 4.65 -0.84
C ASP A 197 -21.44 5.75 -1.06
N ILE A 198 -20.87 5.73 -2.27
CA ILE A 198 -19.84 6.65 -2.74
C ILE A 198 -20.27 7.45 -3.97
N SER A 199 -21.56 7.49 -4.33
CA SER A 199 -22.06 8.18 -5.53
C SER A 199 -21.56 9.63 -5.57
N ASP A 200 -21.69 10.30 -4.44
CA ASP A 200 -21.45 11.74 -4.25
C ASP A 200 -20.01 12.07 -3.88
N TYR A 201 -19.15 11.05 -3.78
CA TYR A 201 -17.73 11.25 -3.48
C TYR A 201 -17.02 11.85 -4.69
N THR A 202 -16.09 12.77 -4.42
CA THR A 202 -15.13 13.25 -5.42
C THR A 202 -14.26 12.10 -5.93
N PRO A 203 -13.60 12.25 -7.10
CA PRO A 203 -12.68 11.21 -7.61
C PRO A 203 -11.57 10.82 -6.63
N TYR A 204 -11.15 11.74 -5.75
CA TYR A 204 -10.17 11.44 -4.71
C TYR A 204 -10.77 10.59 -3.59
N GLU A 205 -11.95 10.96 -3.09
CA GLU A 205 -12.61 10.25 -2.00
C GLU A 205 -13.07 8.87 -2.43
N LYS A 206 -13.45 8.69 -3.71
CA LYS A 206 -13.82 7.39 -4.29
C LYS A 206 -12.75 6.31 -4.15
N ARG A 207 -11.51 6.67 -3.79
CA ARG A 207 -10.37 5.78 -3.52
C ARG A 207 -10.44 5.10 -2.14
N ILE A 208 -11.62 5.07 -1.52
CA ILE A 208 -11.84 4.56 -0.16
C ILE A 208 -11.19 3.22 0.13
N TYR A 209 -11.27 2.26 -0.79
CA TYR A 209 -10.75 0.91 -0.55
C TYR A 209 -9.23 0.89 -0.50
N GLY A 210 -8.57 1.76 -1.26
CA GLY A 210 -7.13 2.00 -1.12
C GLY A 210 -6.78 2.54 0.27
N PHE A 211 -7.52 3.54 0.76
CA PHE A 211 -7.28 4.12 2.09
C PHE A 211 -7.54 3.13 3.23
N LEU A 212 -8.61 2.32 3.11
CA LEU A 212 -8.92 1.26 4.07
C LEU A 212 -7.85 0.16 4.04
N GLY A 213 -7.32 -0.19 2.86
CA GLY A 213 -6.20 -1.12 2.73
C GLY A 213 -4.98 -0.71 3.54
N GLU A 214 -4.65 0.60 3.57
CA GLU A 214 -3.49 1.09 4.31
C GLU A 214 -3.63 0.82 5.81
N ILE A 215 -4.84 1.03 6.35
CA ILE A 215 -5.15 0.77 7.76
C ILE A 215 -5.18 -0.74 8.04
N LEU A 216 -5.84 -1.51 7.19
CA LEU A 216 -6.08 -2.94 7.39
C LEU A 216 -4.77 -3.75 7.36
N LEU A 217 -3.72 -3.28 6.69
CA LEU A 217 -2.39 -3.88 6.75
C LEU A 217 -1.86 -3.97 8.18
N ASP A 218 -1.91 -2.85 8.91
CA ASP A 218 -1.43 -2.77 10.29
C ASP A 218 -2.26 -3.65 11.24
N VAL A 219 -3.58 -3.69 11.02
CA VAL A 219 -4.50 -4.57 11.76
C VAL A 219 -4.15 -6.04 11.54
N TRP A 220 -3.90 -6.44 10.29
CA TRP A 220 -3.57 -7.82 9.97
C TRP A 220 -2.22 -8.25 10.54
N VAL A 221 -1.21 -7.39 10.44
CA VAL A 221 0.13 -7.66 11.00
C VAL A 221 0.06 -7.81 12.52
N ASP A 222 -0.67 -6.92 13.21
CA ASP A 222 -0.86 -7.01 14.66
C ASP A 222 -1.61 -8.28 15.07
N LYS A 223 -2.75 -8.58 14.44
CA LYS A 223 -3.54 -9.76 14.80
C LYS A 223 -2.78 -11.07 14.60
N ASN A 224 -2.07 -11.19 13.49
CA ASN A 224 -1.36 -12.42 13.13
C ASN A 224 0.08 -12.47 13.70
N GLN A 225 0.51 -11.44 14.43
CA GLN A 225 1.85 -11.34 15.02
C GLN A 225 2.98 -11.58 14.00
N ILE A 226 2.83 -11.03 12.79
CA ILE A 226 3.80 -11.24 11.71
C ILE A 226 5.07 -10.45 11.99
N PRO A 227 6.25 -11.10 12.11
CA PRO A 227 7.50 -10.36 12.24
C PRO A 227 7.77 -9.58 10.96
N TYR A 228 8.25 -8.35 11.09
CA TYR A 228 8.56 -7.51 9.95
C TYR A 228 9.82 -6.66 10.18
N VAL A 229 10.41 -6.19 9.08
CA VAL A 229 11.47 -5.17 9.11
C VAL A 229 10.99 -3.91 8.39
N GLU A 230 11.32 -2.75 8.96
CA GLU A 230 10.99 -1.45 8.38
C GLU A 230 12.14 -0.90 7.53
N VAL A 231 11.86 -0.60 6.27
CA VAL A 231 12.86 -0.09 5.31
C VAL A 231 12.45 1.32 4.83
N PRO A 232 13.40 2.28 4.73
CA PRO A 232 13.09 3.59 4.19
C PRO A 232 12.53 3.52 2.76
N VAL A 233 11.52 4.35 2.49
CA VAL A 233 10.96 4.51 1.15
C VAL A 233 11.54 5.76 0.51
N MET A 234 12.04 5.62 -0.72
CA MET A 234 12.54 6.70 -1.54
C MET A 234 11.44 7.25 -2.43
N PHE A 235 11.33 8.57 -2.44
CA PHE A 235 10.36 9.28 -3.27
C PHE A 235 11.06 9.84 -4.50
N MET A 236 10.59 9.41 -5.68
CA MET A 236 11.18 9.78 -6.97
C MET A 236 10.67 11.12 -7.52
N GLY A 237 9.59 11.65 -6.95
CA GLY A 237 9.04 12.96 -7.31
C GLY A 237 9.33 14.04 -6.26
N ASN A 238 9.33 15.31 -6.69
CA ASN A 238 9.45 16.47 -5.80
C ASN A 238 8.43 16.40 -4.66
N GLN A 239 8.91 16.36 -3.42
CA GLN A 239 8.05 16.19 -2.24
C GLN A 239 7.37 17.48 -1.78
N HIS A 240 7.66 18.62 -2.44
CA HIS A 240 7.14 19.96 -2.13
C HIS A 240 6.95 20.21 -0.62
N TRP A 241 8.01 19.95 0.15
CA TRP A 241 7.97 19.95 1.62
C TRP A 241 7.42 21.26 2.21
N VAL A 242 7.78 22.40 1.62
CA VAL A 242 7.25 23.72 2.02
C VAL A 242 5.72 23.78 1.90
N LYS A 243 5.15 23.31 0.79
CA LYS A 243 3.68 23.27 0.60
C LYS A 243 3.01 22.27 1.55
N LYS A 244 3.67 21.14 1.84
CA LYS A 244 3.15 20.14 2.81
C LYS A 244 3.11 20.69 4.23
N VAL A 245 4.16 21.39 4.66
CA VAL A 245 4.22 22.03 5.98
C VAL A 245 3.20 23.16 6.08
N ALA A 246 3.12 24.05 5.08
CA ALA A 246 2.13 25.11 5.03
C ALA A 246 0.69 24.57 5.03
N GLY A 247 0.39 23.54 4.23
CA GLY A 247 -0.93 22.90 4.20
C GLY A 247 -1.28 22.14 5.48
N PHE A 248 -0.29 21.57 6.18
CA PHE A 248 -0.49 20.98 7.50
C PHE A 248 -0.86 22.05 8.54
N LEU A 249 -0.12 23.16 8.59
CA LEU A 249 -0.42 24.27 9.50
C LEU A 249 -1.78 24.88 9.20
N TYR A 250 -2.12 25.09 7.92
CA TYR A 250 -3.42 25.62 7.53
C TYR A 250 -4.59 24.75 8.01
N ARG A 251 -4.55 23.43 7.78
CA ARG A 251 -5.60 22.51 8.25
C ARG A 251 -5.67 22.40 9.78
N LYS A 252 -4.54 22.58 10.47
CA LYS A 252 -4.50 22.50 11.93
C LYS A 252 -5.05 23.74 12.63
N PHE A 253 -4.86 24.92 12.03
CA PHE A 253 -5.21 26.20 12.66
C PHE A 253 -6.46 26.86 12.09
N LYS A 254 -6.99 26.35 10.98
CA LYS A 254 -8.29 26.77 10.48
C LYS A 254 -9.35 25.78 10.98
N LYS A 255 -10.06 26.20 12.03
CA LYS A 255 -11.35 25.62 12.42
C LYS A 255 -12.32 25.67 11.24
#